data_AF-K6XJZ6-F1
#
_entry.id   AF-K6XJZ6-F1
#
_cell.length_a   1.000
_cell.length_b   1.000
_cell.length_c   1.000
_cell.angle_alpha   90.00
_cell.angle_beta   90.00
_cell.angle_gamma   90.00
#
_symmetry.space_group_name_H-M   'P 1'
#
loop_
_entity.id
_entity.type
_entity.pdbx_description
1 polymer ?
#
loop_
_entity_poly.entity_id
_entity_poly.type
_entity_poly.pdbx_seq_one_letter_code
_entity_poly.pdbx_strand_id
1 'polypeptide(L)' 'MAISLSSISVSAQNPETPPKTKSEAAKKAQQKVSGRVLRVDQNKSKYRVKVLQKSGRVISVDVDKKSGQVSKKQKKD' A
#
# COMPACT_ATOMS: atom_id res chain seq x y z
N MET A 1 19.97 -17.80 -35.98
CA MET A 1 19.96 -16.64 -35.08
C MET A 1 19.01 -16.98 -33.93
N ALA A 2 19.55 -17.19 -32.73
CA ALA A 2 18.81 -17.68 -31.57
C ALA A 2 18.07 -16.54 -30.88
N ILE A 3 16.79 -16.75 -30.53
CA ILE A 3 15.99 -15.78 -29.79
C ILE A 3 15.83 -16.28 -28.36
N SER A 4 16.59 -15.66 -27.45
CA SER A 4 16.59 -15.91 -26.02
C SER A 4 15.22 -15.69 -25.39
N LEU A 5 14.76 -16.66 -24.61
CA LEU A 5 13.58 -16.55 -23.76
C LEU A 5 13.94 -15.71 -22.52
N SER A 6 13.42 -14.49 -22.48
CA SER A 6 13.58 -13.56 -21.36
C SER A 6 12.68 -13.94 -20.19
N SER A 7 13.21 -13.83 -18.97
CA SER A 7 12.61 -14.25 -17.72
C SER A 7 11.29 -13.53 -17.44
N ILE A 8 10.19 -14.28 -17.37
CA ILE A 8 8.86 -13.80 -16.95
C ILE A 8 8.90 -13.46 -15.45
N SER A 9 8.96 -12.17 -15.12
CA SER A 9 8.69 -11.69 -13.77
C SER A 9 7.19 -11.77 -13.50
N VAL A 10 6.77 -12.75 -12.70
CA VAL A 10 5.39 -12.86 -12.20
C VAL A 10 5.16 -11.73 -11.19
N SER A 11 4.75 -10.57 -11.69
CA SER A 11 4.13 -9.54 -10.86
C SER A 11 2.72 -10.00 -10.55
N ALA A 12 2.49 -10.49 -9.33
CA ALA A 12 1.17 -10.79 -8.78
C ALA A 12 0.30 -9.52 -8.75
N GLN A 13 -0.29 -9.18 -9.89
CA GLN A 13 -1.37 -8.21 -10.03
C GLN A 13 -2.66 -8.93 -9.68
N ASN A 14 -2.95 -9.07 -8.38
CA ASN A 14 -4.23 -9.64 -7.97
C ASN A 14 -5.26 -8.51 -7.78
N PRO A 15 -6.42 -8.61 -8.46
CA PRO A 15 -7.44 -7.56 -8.51
C PRO A 15 -8.11 -7.41 -7.15
N GLU A 16 -8.27 -6.16 -6.71
CA GLU A 16 -9.32 -5.65 -5.80
C GLU A 16 -9.76 -6.49 -4.59
N THR A 17 -8.97 -7.45 -4.11
CA THR A 17 -9.33 -8.16 -2.88
C THR A 17 -9.17 -7.22 -1.69
N PRO A 18 -10.15 -7.16 -0.77
CA PRO A 18 -9.99 -6.40 0.46
C PRO A 18 -8.71 -6.85 1.16
N PRO A 19 -7.88 -5.92 1.68
CA PRO A 19 -6.65 -6.28 2.35
C PRO A 19 -7.01 -7.13 3.56
N LYS A 20 -6.77 -8.43 3.48
CA LYS A 20 -7.04 -9.37 4.58
C LYS A 20 -5.92 -9.26 5.63
N THR A 21 -4.76 -8.77 5.22
CA THR A 21 -3.56 -8.71 6.04
C THR A 21 -2.96 -7.30 6.15
N LYS A 22 -2.20 -7.06 7.23
CA LYS A 22 -1.42 -5.81 7.43
C LYS A 22 -0.45 -5.55 6.28
N SER A 23 0.11 -6.61 5.70
CA SER A 23 1.08 -6.54 4.60
C SER A 23 0.43 -6.05 3.30
N GLU A 24 -0.77 -6.55 2.96
CA GLU A 24 -1.52 -6.04 1.80
C GLU A 24 -1.92 -4.58 1.97
N ALA A 25 -2.32 -4.17 3.18
CA ALA A 25 -2.62 -2.77 3.46
C ALA A 25 -1.38 -1.88 3.27
N ALA A 26 -0.20 -2.33 3.72
CA ALA A 26 1.06 -1.63 3.51
C ALA A 26 1.38 -1.50 2.01
N LYS A 27 1.24 -2.57 1.24
CA LYS A 27 1.47 -2.56 -0.22
C LYS A 27 0.51 -1.61 -0.93
N LYS A 28 -0.79 -1.67 -0.64
CA LYS A 28 -1.79 -0.75 -1.21
C LYS A 28 -1.48 0.71 -0.86
N ALA A 29 -1.08 0.98 0.37
CA ALA A 29 -0.67 2.32 0.79
C ALA A 29 0.60 2.80 0.06
N GLN A 30 1.61 1.93 -0.11
CA GLN A 30 2.84 2.22 -0.85
C GLN A 30 2.60 2.45 -2.34
N GLN A 31 1.71 1.69 -2.96
CA GLN A 31 1.30 1.89 -4.36
C GLN A 31 0.68 3.28 -4.56
N LYS A 32 -0.10 3.75 -3.58
CA LYS A 32 -0.77 5.06 -3.66
C LYS A 32 0.11 6.23 -3.19
N VAL A 33 1.12 5.95 -2.36
CA VAL A 33 2.05 6.93 -1.78
C VAL A 33 3.45 6.37 -1.84
N SER A 34 4.28 6.93 -2.71
CA SER A 34 5.71 6.61 -2.76
C SER A 34 6.41 7.03 -1.46
N GLY A 35 6.89 6.07 -0.69
CA GLY A 35 7.55 6.31 0.59
C GLY A 35 7.85 5.02 1.36
N ARG A 36 8.51 5.16 2.50
CA ARG A 36 8.79 4.05 3.42
C ARG A 36 7.66 3.90 4.43
N VAL A 37 7.12 2.70 4.57
CA VAL A 37 6.11 2.42 5.60
C VAL A 37 6.81 2.31 6.94
N LEU A 38 6.38 3.13 7.89
CA LEU A 38 6.91 3.11 9.26
C LEU A 38 6.15 2.12 10.12
N ARG A 39 4.81 2.14 10.01
CA ARG A 39 3.93 1.36 10.89
C ARG A 39 2.59 1.10 10.23
N VAL A 40 2.02 -0.05 10.51
CA VAL A 40 0.64 -0.40 10.17
C VAL A 40 -0.12 -0.65 11.45
N ASP A 41 -0.98 0.29 11.81
CA ASP A 41 -1.91 0.13 12.92
C ASP A 41 -3.20 -0.52 12.41
N GLN A 42 -3.54 -1.68 12.96
CA GLN A 42 -4.77 -2.37 12.63
C GLN A 42 -5.88 -1.91 13.58
N ASN A 43 -6.94 -1.33 13.03
CA ASN A 43 -8.18 -1.05 13.75
C ASN A 43 -9.25 -2.09 13.37
N LYS A 44 -10.41 -2.04 14.05
CA LYS A 44 -11.54 -2.94 13.81
C LYS A 44 -12.01 -2.89 12.35
N SER A 45 -12.19 -1.68 11.80
CA SER A 45 -12.75 -1.48 10.45
C SER A 45 -11.75 -1.02 9.38
N LYS A 46 -10.55 -0.56 9.76
CA LYS A 46 -9.55 0.00 8.85
C LYS A 46 -8.11 -0.29 9.30
N TYR A 47 -7.18 -0.29 8.37
CA TYR A 47 -5.75 -0.21 8.63
C TYR A 47 -5.28 1.24 8.49
N ARG A 48 -4.51 1.75 9.45
CA ARG A 48 -3.85 3.04 9.32
C ARG A 48 -2.36 2.80 9.11
N VAL A 49 -1.89 3.13 7.91
CA VAL A 49 -0.51 2.99 7.50
C VAL A 49 0.17 4.35 7.63
N LYS A 50 1.20 4.44 8.47
CA LYS A 50 2.08 5.60 8.53
C LYS A 50 3.18 5.47 7.49
N VAL A 51 3.30 6.44 6.61
CA VAL A 51 4.28 6.46 5.52
C VAL A 51 5.17 7.69 5.65
N LEU A 52 6.48 7.49 5.65
CA LEU A 52 7.48 8.53 5.45
C LEU A 52 7.68 8.75 3.96
N GLN A 53 7.23 9.90 3.46
CA GLN A 53 7.43 10.29 2.08
C GLN A 53 8.90 10.66 1.83
N LYS A 54 9.30 10.68 0.55
CA LYS A 54 10.64 11.14 0.14
C LYS A 54 10.93 12.59 0.56
N SER A 55 9.89 13.41 0.71
CA SER A 55 9.99 14.79 1.22
C SER A 55 10.29 14.89 2.72
N GLY A 56 10.39 13.76 3.44
CA GLY A 56 10.55 13.73 4.89
C GLY A 56 9.25 13.90 5.68
N ARG A 57 8.12 14.16 5.01
CA ARG A 57 6.81 14.28 5.67
C ARG A 57 6.25 12.90 6.02
N VAL A 58 5.71 12.77 7.23
CA VAL A 58 4.98 11.57 7.65
C VAL A 58 3.50 11.78 7.41
N ILE A 59 2.90 10.94 6.57
CA ILE A 59 1.46 10.98 6.31
C ILE A 59 0.78 9.70 6.80
N SER A 60 -0.50 9.82 7.16
CA SER A 60 -1.33 8.69 7.54
C SER A 60 -2.27 8.33 6.39
N VAL A 61 -2.20 7.08 5.97
CA VAL A 61 -3.04 6.50 4.92
C VAL A 61 -3.97 5.50 5.59
N ASP A 62 -5.27 5.75 5.53
CA ASP A 62 -6.29 4.84 6.04
C ASP A 62 -6.72 3.90 4.90
N VAL A 63 -6.76 2.60 5.14
CA VAL A 63 -7.18 1.56 4.20
C VAL A 63 -8.37 0.81 4.79
N ASP A 64 -9.50 0.83 4.11
CA ASP A 64 -10.71 0.15 4.56
C ASP A 64 -10.57 -1.37 4.45
N LYS A 65 -11.00 -2.12 5.47
CA LYS A 65 -10.87 -3.59 5.50
C LYS A 65 -11.95 -4.31 4.70
N LYS A 66 -13.11 -3.68 4.50
CA LYS A 66 -14.25 -4.26 3.78
C LYS A 66 -14.15 -3.99 2.28
N SER A 67 -13.84 -2.75 1.91
CA SER A 67 -13.77 -2.33 0.49
C SER A 67 -12.35 -2.28 -0.06
N GLY A 68 -11.33 -2.23 0.80
CA GLY A 68 -9.95 -2.04 0.34
C GLY A 68 -9.65 -0.64 -0.19
N GLN A 69 -10.56 0.32 -0.03
CA GLN A 69 -10.35 1.71 -0.42
C GLN A 69 -9.25 2.36 0.41
N VAL A 70 -8.43 3.17 -0.24
CA VAL A 70 -7.28 3.86 0.35
C VAL A 70 -7.56 5.35 0.40
N SER A 71 -7.72 5.88 1.62
CA SER A 71 -7.97 7.30 1.88
C SER A 71 -6.75 7.95 2.53
N LYS A 72 -6.19 8.97 1.87
CA LYS A 72 -5.08 9.74 2.43
C LYS A 72 -5.65 10.74 3.43
N LYS A 73 -5.24 10.67 4.70
CA LYS A 73 -5.52 11.72 5.67
C LYS A 73 -4.30 12.64 5.72
N GLN A 74 -4.31 13.68 4.88
CA GLN A 74 -3.41 14.81 5.11
C GLN A 74 -3.92 15.51 6.37
N LYS A 75 -3.05 15.68 7.38
CA LYS A 75 -3.29 16.71 8.39
C LYS A 75 -3.28 18.03 7.63
N LYS A 76 -4.47 18.62 7.45
CA LYS A 76 -4.59 20.02 7.09
C LYS A 76 -4.47 20.75 8.44
N ASP A 77 -3.35 21.44 8.60
CA ASP A 77 -3.11 22.37 9.70
C ASP A 77 -4.12 23.52 9.63
#